data_AF-G7VCK9-F1
#
_entry.id   AF-G7VCK9-F1
#
_cell.length_a   1.000
_cell.length_b   1.000
_cell.length_c   1.000
_cell.angle_alpha   90.00
_cell.angle_beta   90.00
_cell.angle_gamma   90.00
#
_symmetry.space_group_name_H-M   'P 1'
#
loop_
_entity.id
_entity.type
_entity.pdbx_description
1 polymer ?
#
loop_
_entity_poly.entity_id
_entity_poly.type
_entity_poly.pdbx_seq_one_letter_code
_entity_poly.pdbx_strand_id
1 'polypeptide(L)'
;MVVRFLLLLLISVTSAAIFTYHSEVHRFGNLSVVYSLNGIPATEVRVDGCIYYVVRSYDPEVSRAFKEAVKKVGETNDVLEKWRIRFGLDVWPVIDMELRAANYSGPLDFVYCCDTGAEKITAVRLSKASRWVNKTLSLVEKVEGALKEAGAEVRSIYVSVSQGFAGVDVFVRPGKGAGLLAKVKNKLDNVFRSYGNTPFLLLINIYEAPPPSPYIKGVDEEELKERYVKLYKIILQIYEDIGMSVKPHDDVLIGIRPNKGIVMLLKAPPNEDNFLKTLTERTVKEFGTCPNGTIIELARDIRVEEPIGVEIPWGLVITETTALAVGATALIYLTRRILRGK
;
A
#
# COMPACT_ATOMS: atom_id res chain seq x y z
N MET A 1 -38.41 -25.78 -8.40
CA MET A 1 -37.28 -26.07 -7.47
C MET A 1 -35.90 -25.85 -8.09
N VAL A 2 -35.69 -26.14 -9.38
CA VAL A 2 -34.38 -25.98 -10.07
C VAL A 2 -33.91 -24.52 -10.20
N VAL A 3 -34.83 -23.56 -10.29
CA VAL A 3 -34.52 -22.12 -10.45
C VAL A 3 -34.00 -21.47 -9.16
N ARG A 4 -34.35 -22.00 -7.97
CA ARG A 4 -33.85 -21.48 -6.67
C ARG A 4 -32.43 -21.95 -6.35
N PHE A 5 -31.99 -23.08 -6.91
CA PHE A 5 -30.60 -23.55 -6.75
C PHE A 5 -29.62 -22.79 -7.65
N LEU A 6 -30.05 -22.37 -8.85
CA LEU A 6 -29.24 -21.54 -9.75
C LEU A 6 -29.01 -20.11 -9.22
N LEU A 7 -29.97 -19.54 -8.49
CA LEU A 7 -29.83 -18.21 -7.88
C LEU A 7 -28.92 -18.22 -6.64
N LEU A 8 -28.84 -19.33 -5.90
CA LEU A 8 -27.86 -19.48 -4.81
C LEU A 8 -26.45 -19.81 -5.34
N LEU A 9 -26.34 -20.50 -6.48
CA LEU A 9 -25.08 -20.69 -7.20
C LEU A 9 -24.56 -19.42 -7.89
N LEU A 10 -25.44 -18.49 -8.25
CA LEU A 10 -25.06 -17.17 -8.80
C LEU A 10 -24.67 -16.16 -7.71
N ILE A 11 -25.02 -16.40 -6.43
CA ILE A 11 -24.55 -15.59 -5.30
C ILE A 11 -23.24 -16.15 -4.70
N SER A 12 -22.83 -17.37 -5.05
CA SER A 12 -21.55 -17.96 -4.60
C SER A 12 -20.37 -17.75 -5.55
N VAL A 13 -20.54 -17.08 -6.71
CA VAL A 13 -19.45 -16.85 -7.69
C VAL A 13 -18.90 -15.41 -7.67
N THR A 14 -19.47 -14.50 -6.89
CA THR A 14 -18.97 -13.10 -6.79
C THR A 14 -18.26 -12.75 -5.48
N SER A 15 -18.00 -13.73 -4.60
CA SER A 15 -17.58 -13.44 -3.21
C SER A 15 -16.26 -14.08 -2.77
N ALA A 16 -15.43 -14.61 -3.68
CA ALA A 16 -14.16 -15.25 -3.32
C ALA A 16 -12.99 -14.89 -4.25
N ALA A 17 -12.86 -13.62 -4.61
CA ALA A 17 -11.60 -13.13 -5.19
C ALA A 17 -10.70 -12.65 -4.04
N ILE A 18 -10.16 -13.57 -3.24
CA ILE A 18 -9.13 -13.24 -2.25
C ILE A 18 -7.84 -13.02 -3.04
N PHE A 19 -7.41 -11.77 -3.23
CA PHE A 19 -6.11 -11.49 -3.82
C PHE A 19 -5.31 -10.53 -2.95
N THR A 20 -4.07 -10.94 -2.70
CA THR A 20 -3.08 -10.33 -1.80
C THR A 20 -1.84 -9.89 -2.59
N TYR A 21 -1.39 -10.68 -3.57
CA TYR A 21 -0.47 -10.21 -4.60
C TYR A 21 -0.60 -11.08 -5.86
N HIS A 22 -0.69 -10.45 -7.02
CA HIS A 22 -0.71 -11.14 -8.30
C HIS A 22 0.23 -10.43 -9.27
N SER A 23 1.28 -11.12 -9.70
CA SER A 23 2.17 -10.63 -10.75
C SER A 23 2.03 -11.45 -12.03
N GLU A 24 2.01 -10.75 -13.16
CA GLU A 24 2.11 -11.35 -14.48
C GLU A 24 3.16 -10.62 -15.31
N VAL A 25 4.10 -11.39 -15.86
CA VAL A 25 5.13 -10.88 -16.77
C VAL A 25 4.69 -11.13 -18.20
N HIS A 26 4.55 -10.04 -18.97
CA HIS A 26 4.22 -10.05 -20.39
C HIS A 26 5.40 -9.53 -21.20
N ARG A 27 5.69 -10.17 -22.34
CA ARG A 27 6.78 -9.76 -23.23
C ARG A 27 6.23 -9.30 -24.57
N PHE A 28 6.65 -8.13 -24.99
CA PHE A 28 6.37 -7.53 -26.28
C PHE A 28 7.71 -7.27 -26.95
N GLY A 29 8.30 -8.30 -27.57
CA GLY A 29 9.68 -8.23 -28.06
C GLY A 29 10.68 -7.96 -26.92
N ASN A 30 11.39 -6.83 -26.99
CA ASN A 30 12.36 -6.35 -26.00
C ASN A 30 11.71 -5.55 -24.85
N LEU A 31 10.44 -5.17 -24.97
CA LEU A 31 9.68 -4.55 -23.88
C LEU A 31 9.13 -5.64 -22.96
N SER A 32 9.44 -5.56 -21.68
CA SER A 32 8.83 -6.42 -20.65
C SER A 32 7.90 -5.58 -19.78
N VAL A 33 6.70 -6.10 -19.52
CA VAL A 33 5.71 -5.45 -18.67
C VAL A 33 5.35 -6.39 -17.54
N VAL A 34 5.47 -5.92 -16.31
CA VAL A 34 5.01 -6.63 -15.12
C VAL A 34 3.75 -5.92 -14.63
N TYR A 35 2.65 -6.65 -14.60
CA TYR A 35 1.45 -6.19 -13.91
C TYR A 35 1.45 -6.77 -12.51
N SER A 36 1.42 -5.91 -11.49
CA SER A 36 1.31 -6.29 -10.09
C SER A 36 -0.02 -5.80 -9.54
N LEU A 37 -0.84 -6.68 -8.97
CA LEU A 37 -1.99 -6.30 -8.15
C LEU A 37 -1.67 -6.59 -6.70
N ASN A 38 -1.49 -5.55 -5.90
CA ASN A 38 -1.38 -5.59 -4.45
C ASN A 38 -2.79 -5.43 -3.87
N GLY A 39 -3.54 -6.53 -3.87
CA GLY A 39 -4.89 -6.55 -3.33
C GLY A 39 -4.89 -6.59 -1.81
N ILE A 40 -5.96 -6.07 -1.19
CA ILE A 40 -6.17 -6.24 0.26
C ILE A 40 -7.43 -7.09 0.42
N PRO A 41 -7.35 -8.24 1.12
CA PRO A 41 -8.50 -9.12 1.35
C PRO A 41 -9.40 -8.54 2.46
N ALA A 42 -9.75 -7.26 2.33
CA ALA A 42 -10.59 -6.54 3.27
C ALA A 42 -12.06 -6.60 2.86
N THR A 43 -12.93 -6.72 3.87
CA THR A 43 -14.36 -6.54 3.73
C THR A 43 -14.75 -5.12 4.13
N GLU A 44 -15.55 -4.43 3.32
CA GLU A 44 -16.15 -3.15 3.73
C GLU A 44 -17.18 -3.43 4.83
N VAL A 45 -16.96 -2.86 6.03
CA VAL A 45 -17.86 -2.95 7.18
C VAL A 45 -18.39 -1.56 7.49
N ARG A 46 -19.71 -1.44 7.63
CA ARG A 46 -20.39 -0.17 7.95
C ARG A 46 -20.92 -0.21 9.38
N VAL A 47 -20.52 0.77 10.17
CA VAL A 47 -20.90 0.91 11.58
C VAL A 47 -21.33 2.34 11.82
N ASP A 48 -22.61 2.55 12.13
CA ASP A 48 -23.20 3.87 12.41
C ASP A 48 -22.86 4.96 11.36
N GLY A 49 -22.80 4.56 10.08
CA GLY A 49 -22.47 5.44 8.96
C GLY A 49 -20.96 5.62 8.69
N CYS A 50 -20.09 5.11 9.55
CA CYS A 50 -18.64 5.04 9.33
C CYS A 50 -18.27 3.77 8.54
N ILE A 51 -17.18 3.83 7.77
CA ILE A 51 -16.71 2.76 6.88
C ILE A 51 -15.31 2.30 7.28
N TYR A 52 -15.20 1.01 7.62
CA TYR A 52 -13.95 0.29 7.87
C TYR A 52 -13.69 -0.74 6.77
N TYR A 53 -12.42 -1.06 6.56
CA TYR A 53 -11.98 -2.15 5.70
C TYR A 53 -11.33 -3.22 6.58
N VAL A 54 -12.09 -4.26 6.91
CA VAL A 54 -11.69 -5.27 7.90
C VAL A 54 -11.04 -6.46 7.22
N VAL A 55 -9.80 -6.77 7.59
CA VAL A 55 -9.04 -7.95 7.20
C VAL A 55 -9.04 -8.93 8.37
N ARG A 56 -9.41 -10.19 8.12
CA ARG A 56 -9.42 -11.25 9.15
C ARG A 56 -8.26 -12.21 8.91
N SER A 57 -7.05 -11.82 9.33
CA SER A 57 -5.83 -12.60 9.09
C SER A 57 -5.79 -13.94 9.83
N TYR A 58 -6.67 -14.14 10.82
CA TYR A 58 -6.87 -15.44 11.45
C TYR A 58 -7.64 -16.44 10.57
N ASP A 59 -8.27 -15.99 9.47
CA ASP A 59 -8.89 -16.87 8.49
C ASP A 59 -7.79 -17.63 7.71
N PRO A 60 -7.83 -18.98 7.68
CA PRO A 60 -6.86 -19.78 6.94
C PRO A 60 -6.71 -19.39 5.47
N GLU A 61 -7.81 -18.97 4.82
CA GLU A 61 -7.83 -18.60 3.41
C GLU A 61 -7.10 -17.27 3.18
N VAL A 62 -7.29 -16.30 4.07
CA VAL A 62 -6.57 -15.01 4.05
C VAL A 62 -5.08 -15.23 4.34
N SER A 63 -4.76 -16.06 5.33
CA SER A 63 -3.36 -16.39 5.67
C SER A 63 -2.64 -17.10 4.51
N ARG A 64 -3.32 -18.03 3.84
CA ARG A 64 -2.79 -18.73 2.66
C ARG A 64 -2.50 -17.75 1.52
N ALA A 65 -3.45 -16.86 1.23
CA ALA A 65 -3.27 -15.84 0.21
C ALA A 65 -2.07 -14.93 0.53
N PHE A 66 -1.86 -14.53 1.79
CA PHE A 66 -0.71 -13.69 2.15
C PHE A 66 0.63 -14.41 1.93
N LYS A 67 0.73 -15.68 2.29
CA LYS A 67 1.94 -16.49 2.03
C LYS A 67 2.24 -16.64 0.54
N GLU A 68 1.22 -16.91 -0.26
CA GLU A 68 1.34 -16.97 -1.72
C GLU A 68 1.79 -15.63 -2.31
N ALA A 69 1.31 -14.52 -1.74
CA ALA A 69 1.70 -13.18 -2.15
C ALA A 69 3.19 -12.91 -1.90
N VAL A 70 3.68 -13.16 -0.69
CA VAL A 70 5.10 -13.00 -0.33
C VAL A 70 6.01 -13.79 -1.27
N LYS A 71 5.64 -15.05 -1.56
CA LYS A 71 6.38 -15.89 -2.51
C LYS A 71 6.46 -15.26 -3.91
N LYS A 72 5.32 -14.80 -4.45
CA LYS A 72 5.24 -14.19 -5.79
C LYS A 72 5.97 -12.85 -5.88
N VAL A 73 6.04 -12.08 -4.79
CA VAL A 73 6.88 -10.88 -4.72
C VAL A 73 8.36 -11.26 -4.87
N GLY A 74 8.80 -12.32 -4.19
CA GLY A 74 10.15 -12.88 -4.37
C GLY A 74 10.44 -13.26 -5.82
N GLU A 75 9.52 -13.97 -6.48
CA GLU A 75 9.66 -14.33 -7.90
C GLU A 75 9.73 -13.09 -8.83
N THR A 76 9.05 -12.00 -8.48
CA THR A 76 9.09 -10.74 -9.23
C THR A 76 10.41 -10.00 -9.03
N ASN A 77 10.98 -10.05 -7.83
CA ASN A 77 12.31 -9.51 -7.54
C ASN A 77 13.40 -10.21 -8.36
N ASP A 78 13.31 -11.53 -8.55
CA ASP A 78 14.25 -12.27 -9.41
C ASP A 78 14.19 -11.79 -10.87
N VAL A 79 13.00 -11.42 -11.36
CA VAL A 79 12.82 -10.86 -12.71
C VAL A 79 13.48 -9.48 -12.82
N LEU A 80 13.31 -8.64 -11.78
CA LEU A 80 13.95 -7.33 -11.71
C LEU A 80 15.48 -7.45 -11.70
N GLU A 81 16.03 -8.37 -10.92
CA GLU A 81 17.48 -8.57 -10.84
C GLU A 81 18.06 -9.02 -12.19
N LYS A 82 17.45 -10.02 -12.82
CA LYS A 82 17.85 -10.49 -14.16
C LYS A 82 17.74 -9.40 -15.22
N TRP A 83 16.71 -8.55 -15.13
CA TRP A 83 16.57 -7.38 -16.01
C TRP A 83 17.71 -6.39 -15.82
N ARG A 84 18.01 -6.01 -14.57
CA ARG A 84 19.07 -5.03 -14.27
C ARG A 84 20.43 -5.47 -14.80
N ILE A 85 20.77 -6.75 -14.65
CA ILE A 85 22.01 -7.32 -15.19
C ILE A 85 22.04 -7.18 -16.72
N ARG A 86 20.97 -7.61 -17.41
CA ARG A 86 20.90 -7.54 -18.87
C ARG A 86 20.94 -6.10 -19.37
N PHE A 87 20.18 -5.20 -18.74
CA PHE A 87 20.14 -3.80 -19.10
C PHE A 87 21.53 -3.16 -18.99
N GLY A 88 22.24 -3.41 -17.89
CA GLY A 88 23.59 -2.90 -17.66
C GLY A 88 24.62 -3.35 -18.71
N LEU A 89 24.47 -4.56 -19.24
CA LEU A 89 25.37 -5.11 -20.24
C LEU A 89 25.00 -4.69 -21.68
N ASP A 90 23.72 -4.79 -22.04
CA ASP A 90 23.31 -4.74 -23.44
C ASP A 90 22.76 -3.38 -23.88
N VAL A 91 22.25 -2.57 -22.94
CA VAL A 91 21.46 -1.36 -23.25
C VAL A 91 22.15 -0.11 -22.71
N TRP A 92 22.60 -0.17 -21.45
CA TRP A 92 23.23 0.96 -20.78
C TRP A 92 24.42 1.56 -21.55
N PRO A 93 25.33 0.78 -22.17
CA PRO A 93 26.45 1.36 -22.93
C PRO A 93 26.01 2.28 -24.08
N VAL A 94 24.88 1.97 -24.72
CA VAL A 94 24.32 2.81 -25.79
C VAL A 94 23.79 4.13 -25.23
N ILE A 95 23.08 4.06 -24.09
CA ILE A 95 22.54 5.25 -23.42
C ILE A 95 23.68 6.13 -22.89
N ASP A 96 24.67 5.54 -22.21
CA ASP A 96 25.84 6.25 -21.69
C ASP A 96 26.59 7.00 -22.81
N MET A 97 26.76 6.36 -23.97
CA MET A 97 27.37 7.02 -25.14
C MET A 97 26.54 8.22 -25.64
N GLU A 98 25.21 8.09 -25.71
CA GLU A 98 24.32 9.21 -26.09
C GLU A 98 24.40 10.37 -25.08
N LEU A 99 24.37 10.05 -23.78
CA LEU A 99 24.45 11.04 -22.70
C LEU A 99 25.79 11.77 -22.69
N ARG A 100 26.91 11.06 -22.88
CA ARG A 100 28.24 11.66 -22.99
C ARG A 100 28.35 12.56 -24.22
N ALA A 101 27.86 12.11 -25.38
CA ALA A 101 27.85 12.91 -26.60
C ALA A 101 27.04 14.21 -26.44
N ALA A 102 25.98 14.18 -25.63
CA ALA A 102 25.17 15.33 -25.29
C ALA A 102 25.73 16.18 -24.13
N ASN A 103 26.90 15.84 -23.55
CA ASN A 103 27.45 16.45 -22.34
C ASN A 103 26.43 16.52 -21.18
N TYR A 104 25.61 15.48 -21.03
CA TYR A 104 24.61 15.43 -19.98
C TYR A 104 25.23 15.03 -18.63
N SER A 105 24.97 15.83 -17.59
CA SER A 105 25.49 15.63 -16.22
C SER A 105 24.42 15.70 -15.12
N GLY A 106 23.13 15.62 -15.50
CA GLY A 106 22.01 15.71 -14.56
C GLY A 106 21.62 14.36 -13.94
N PRO A 107 20.55 14.35 -13.13
CA PRO A 107 20.02 13.13 -12.52
C PRO A 107 19.39 12.22 -13.58
N LEU A 108 19.61 10.91 -13.45
CA LEU A 108 19.11 9.88 -14.39
C LEU A 108 17.77 9.28 -13.97
N ASP A 109 17.38 9.49 -12.72
CA ASP A 109 16.18 8.91 -12.14
C ASP A 109 15.31 10.03 -11.57
N PHE A 110 14.00 9.95 -11.80
CA PHE A 110 13.06 11.04 -11.47
C PHE A 110 11.61 10.53 -11.42
N VAL A 111 10.74 11.24 -10.69
CA VAL A 111 9.29 11.02 -10.74
C VAL A 111 8.70 11.87 -11.87
N TYR A 112 8.13 11.22 -12.88
CA TYR A 112 7.63 11.86 -14.10
C TYR A 112 6.27 12.55 -13.90
N CYS A 113 5.38 11.96 -13.09
CA CYS A 113 4.05 12.53 -12.83
C CYS A 113 3.99 13.34 -11.53
N CYS A 114 2.91 14.10 -11.37
CA CYS A 114 2.37 14.43 -10.05
C CYS A 114 3.03 15.62 -9.28
N ASP A 115 3.30 16.69 -10.04
CA ASP A 115 3.41 18.11 -9.59
C ASP A 115 4.75 18.71 -9.17
N THR A 116 5.91 18.10 -9.47
CA THR A 116 7.18 18.84 -9.38
C THR A 116 7.62 19.37 -10.75
N GLY A 117 7.72 20.71 -10.87
CA GLY A 117 8.24 21.35 -12.08
C GLY A 117 9.70 20.96 -12.39
N ALA A 118 10.48 20.64 -11.35
CA ALA A 118 11.88 20.25 -11.46
C ALA A 118 12.07 18.90 -12.18
N GLU A 119 11.26 17.90 -11.89
CA GLU A 119 11.41 16.57 -12.50
C GLU A 119 10.97 16.55 -13.97
N LYS A 120 9.97 17.35 -14.35
CA LYS A 120 9.62 17.56 -15.76
C LYS A 120 10.77 18.19 -16.55
N ILE A 121 11.50 19.14 -15.95
CA ILE A 121 12.68 19.74 -16.59
C ILE A 121 13.76 18.68 -16.80
N THR A 122 14.01 17.83 -15.79
CA THR A 122 14.95 16.69 -15.90
C THR A 122 14.54 15.76 -17.05
N ALA A 123 13.29 15.33 -17.08
CA ALA A 123 12.75 14.45 -18.11
C ALA A 123 12.93 15.05 -19.52
N VAL A 124 12.59 16.32 -19.71
CA VAL A 124 12.75 17.02 -21.00
C VAL A 124 14.22 17.10 -21.41
N ARG A 125 15.13 17.46 -20.49
CA ARG A 125 16.57 17.54 -20.80
C ARG A 125 17.14 16.18 -21.20
N LEU A 126 16.80 15.11 -20.46
CA LEU A 126 17.22 13.75 -20.79
C LEU A 126 16.65 13.26 -22.12
N SER A 127 15.38 13.56 -22.40
CA SER A 127 14.72 13.17 -23.65
C SER A 127 15.39 13.79 -24.89
N LYS A 128 16.05 14.94 -24.74
CA LYS A 128 16.83 15.58 -25.82
C LYS A 128 18.23 14.97 -25.95
N ALA A 129 18.78 14.47 -24.83
CA ALA A 129 20.12 13.90 -24.78
C ALA A 129 20.17 12.43 -25.23
N SER A 130 19.09 11.65 -25.03
CA SER A 130 19.04 10.23 -25.42
C SER A 130 17.77 9.88 -26.17
N ARG A 131 17.93 9.18 -27.30
CA ARG A 131 16.83 8.66 -28.10
C ARG A 131 16.08 7.56 -27.37
N TRP A 132 16.80 6.73 -26.62
CA TRP A 132 16.17 5.71 -25.77
C TRP A 132 15.27 6.38 -24.74
N VAL A 133 15.75 7.43 -24.05
CA VAL A 133 14.94 8.15 -23.04
C VAL A 133 13.74 8.84 -23.67
N ASN A 134 13.90 9.47 -24.83
CA ASN A 134 12.77 10.07 -25.55
C ASN A 134 11.65 9.05 -25.82
N LYS A 135 12.04 7.86 -26.29
CA LYS A 135 11.10 6.79 -26.62
C LYS A 135 10.43 6.19 -25.39
N THR A 136 11.15 6.00 -24.29
CA THR A 136 10.58 5.46 -23.05
C THR A 136 9.64 6.45 -22.39
N LEU A 137 9.96 7.75 -22.40
CA LEU A 137 9.04 8.78 -21.91
C LEU A 137 7.75 8.86 -22.73
N SER A 138 7.83 8.74 -24.05
CA SER A 138 6.65 8.67 -24.91
C SER A 138 5.78 7.44 -24.62
N LEU A 139 6.39 6.29 -24.29
CA LEU A 139 5.66 5.11 -23.82
C LEU A 139 4.96 5.38 -22.49
N VAL A 140 5.68 5.95 -21.53
CA VAL A 140 5.18 6.28 -20.19
C VAL A 140 3.98 7.23 -20.25
N GLU A 141 4.03 8.27 -21.10
CA GLU A 141 2.91 9.20 -21.33
C GLU A 141 1.65 8.49 -21.85
N LYS A 142 1.82 7.57 -22.82
CA LYS A 142 0.69 6.77 -23.34
C LYS A 142 0.12 5.84 -22.29
N VAL A 143 0.97 5.26 -21.45
CA VAL A 143 0.54 4.41 -20.33
C VAL A 143 -0.25 5.23 -19.31
N GLU A 144 0.26 6.40 -18.90
CA GLU A 144 -0.44 7.30 -18.00
C GLU A 144 -1.82 7.71 -18.54
N GLY A 145 -1.90 8.08 -19.83
CA GLY A 145 -3.16 8.43 -20.49
C GLY A 145 -4.16 7.28 -20.47
N ALA A 146 -3.73 6.08 -20.86
CA ALA A 146 -4.60 4.90 -20.86
C ALA A 146 -5.07 4.49 -19.45
N LEU A 147 -4.21 4.64 -18.43
CA LEU A 147 -4.57 4.42 -17.04
C LEU A 147 -5.64 5.42 -16.58
N LYS A 148 -5.45 6.72 -16.84
CA LYS A 148 -6.44 7.75 -16.51
C LYS A 148 -7.78 7.51 -17.20
N GLU A 149 -7.78 7.15 -18.49
CA GLU A 149 -8.99 6.77 -19.23
C GLU A 149 -9.70 5.54 -18.65
N ALA A 150 -8.96 4.63 -18.01
CA ALA A 150 -9.53 3.46 -17.34
C ALA A 150 -10.14 3.80 -15.96
N GLY A 151 -10.08 5.07 -15.54
CA GLY A 151 -10.53 5.53 -14.23
C GLY A 151 -9.54 5.25 -13.10
N ALA A 152 -8.26 5.06 -13.45
CA ALA A 152 -7.19 4.79 -12.50
C ALA A 152 -6.68 6.09 -11.86
N GLU A 153 -6.45 6.09 -10.55
CA GLU A 153 -5.75 7.16 -9.86
C GLU A 153 -4.24 6.90 -9.91
N VAL A 154 -3.57 7.48 -10.91
CA VAL A 154 -2.10 7.41 -11.03
C VAL A 154 -1.47 8.36 -10.01
N ARG A 155 -0.69 7.80 -9.07
CA ARG A 155 -0.06 8.57 -7.97
C ARG A 155 1.40 8.87 -8.20
N SER A 156 2.12 7.93 -8.79
CA SER A 156 3.53 8.07 -9.07
C SER A 156 3.83 7.39 -10.41
N ILE A 157 4.77 7.97 -11.13
CA ILE A 157 5.42 7.33 -12.25
C ILE A 157 6.91 7.57 -12.02
N TYR A 158 7.59 6.59 -11.44
CA TYR A 158 9.03 6.66 -11.26
C TYR A 158 9.71 6.12 -12.51
N VAL A 159 10.63 6.88 -13.09
CA VAL A 159 11.43 6.47 -14.23
C VAL A 159 12.89 6.40 -13.78
N SER A 160 13.51 5.24 -13.97
CA SER A 160 14.94 5.05 -13.78
C SER A 160 15.62 4.78 -15.11
N VAL A 161 16.35 5.78 -15.61
CA VAL A 161 17.16 5.60 -16.82
C VAL A 161 18.39 4.76 -16.50
N SER A 162 18.95 4.89 -15.30
CA SER A 162 20.15 4.14 -14.87
C SER A 162 19.89 2.62 -14.77
N GLN A 163 18.64 2.22 -14.57
CA GLN A 163 18.24 0.82 -14.43
C GLN A 163 17.29 0.33 -15.52
N GLY A 164 16.93 1.20 -16.48
CA GLY A 164 16.16 0.80 -17.63
C GLY A 164 14.71 0.43 -17.33
N PHE A 165 14.09 1.01 -16.30
CA PHE A 165 12.70 0.68 -15.95
C PHE A 165 11.88 1.90 -15.58
N ALA A 166 10.56 1.75 -15.64
CA ALA A 166 9.63 2.64 -14.97
C ALA A 166 8.65 1.86 -14.09
N GLY A 167 8.33 2.42 -12.93
CA GLY A 167 7.26 1.95 -12.06
C GLY A 167 6.10 2.93 -12.09
N VAL A 168 4.89 2.41 -12.25
CA VAL A 168 3.65 3.18 -12.21
C VAL A 168 2.81 2.68 -11.07
N ASP A 169 2.57 3.54 -10.07
CA ASP A 169 1.74 3.20 -8.94
C ASP A 169 0.34 3.79 -9.12
N VAL A 170 -0.63 2.89 -9.10
CA VAL A 170 -2.04 3.16 -9.30
C VAL A 170 -2.80 2.77 -8.05
N PHE A 171 -3.69 3.62 -7.58
CA PHE A 171 -4.53 3.34 -6.42
C PHE A 171 -5.98 3.12 -6.82
N VAL A 172 -6.61 2.16 -6.15
CA VAL A 172 -8.02 1.82 -6.35
C VAL A 172 -8.62 1.33 -5.03
N ARG A 173 -9.94 1.43 -4.87
CA ARG A 173 -10.61 0.94 -3.65
C ARG A 173 -10.43 -0.58 -3.48
N PRO A 174 -10.41 -1.09 -2.24
CA PRO A 174 -10.38 -2.52 -1.97
C PRO A 174 -11.47 -3.29 -2.70
N GLY A 175 -11.12 -4.45 -3.26
CA GLY A 175 -11.99 -5.30 -4.06
C GLY A 175 -12.29 -4.80 -5.48
N LYS A 176 -11.62 -3.75 -5.97
CA LYS A 176 -11.80 -3.21 -7.33
C LYS A 176 -10.58 -3.37 -8.23
N GLY A 177 -9.45 -3.84 -7.71
CA GLY A 177 -8.17 -3.92 -8.42
C GLY A 177 -8.17 -4.91 -9.58
N ALA A 178 -8.76 -6.10 -9.40
CA ALA A 178 -8.84 -7.09 -10.49
C ALA A 178 -9.63 -6.56 -11.70
N GLY A 179 -10.75 -5.87 -11.45
CA GLY A 179 -11.55 -5.25 -12.50
C GLY A 179 -10.82 -4.12 -13.22
N LEU A 180 -10.04 -3.31 -12.48
CA LEU A 180 -9.19 -2.29 -13.09
C LEU A 180 -8.07 -2.92 -13.93
N LEU A 181 -7.40 -3.94 -13.41
CA LEU A 181 -6.31 -4.63 -14.11
C LEU A 181 -6.77 -5.18 -15.47
N ALA A 182 -7.94 -5.82 -15.52
CA ALA A 182 -8.50 -6.34 -16.77
C ALA A 182 -8.76 -5.23 -17.80
N LYS A 183 -9.31 -4.08 -17.37
CA LYS A 183 -9.53 -2.91 -18.24
C LYS A 183 -8.21 -2.35 -18.78
N VAL A 184 -7.20 -2.23 -17.91
CA VAL A 184 -5.89 -1.68 -18.23
C VAL A 184 -5.14 -2.57 -19.23
N LYS A 185 -5.15 -3.89 -19.03
CA LYS A 185 -4.53 -4.85 -19.96
C LYS A 185 -5.08 -4.71 -21.38
N ASN A 186 -6.41 -4.67 -21.51
CA ASN A 186 -7.07 -4.57 -22.82
C ASN A 186 -6.72 -3.27 -23.56
N LYS A 187 -6.54 -2.16 -22.85
CA LYS A 187 -6.19 -0.86 -23.45
C LYS A 187 -4.71 -0.77 -23.86
N LEU A 188 -3.81 -1.38 -23.09
CA LEU A 188 -2.37 -1.18 -23.25
C LEU A 188 -1.70 -2.15 -24.23
N ASP A 189 -2.32 -3.28 -24.59
CA ASP A 189 -1.75 -4.28 -25.48
C ASP A 189 -1.25 -3.67 -26.82
N ASN A 190 -2.08 -2.86 -27.48
CA ASN A 190 -1.70 -2.16 -28.72
C ASN A 190 -0.58 -1.13 -28.50
N VAL A 191 -0.59 -0.43 -27.37
CA VAL A 191 0.48 0.49 -27.02
C VAL A 191 1.78 -0.30 -26.92
N PHE A 192 1.83 -1.38 -26.16
CA PHE A 192 3.05 -2.15 -25.94
C PHE A 192 3.60 -2.82 -27.20
N ARG A 193 2.73 -3.33 -28.08
CA ARG A 193 3.18 -3.85 -29.38
C ARG A 193 3.91 -2.79 -30.21
N SER A 194 3.45 -1.54 -30.20
CA SER A 194 4.10 -0.45 -30.94
C SER A 194 5.47 -0.04 -30.37
N TYR A 195 5.78 -0.41 -29.12
CA TYR A 195 7.08 -0.17 -28.48
C TYR A 195 7.90 -1.45 -28.30
N GLY A 196 7.53 -2.55 -28.95
CA GLY A 196 8.12 -3.86 -28.68
C GLY A 196 9.60 -4.03 -29.02
N ASN A 197 10.20 -3.08 -29.76
CA ASN A 197 11.64 -3.05 -30.00
C ASN A 197 12.42 -2.21 -28.96
N THR A 198 11.76 -1.60 -27.98
CA THR A 198 12.40 -0.84 -26.92
C THR A 198 12.82 -1.77 -25.78
N PRO A 199 14.14 -1.94 -25.50
CA PRO A 199 14.57 -2.69 -24.33
C PRO A 199 14.29 -1.86 -23.08
N PHE A 200 13.17 -2.17 -22.43
CA PHE A 200 12.67 -1.45 -21.26
C PHE A 200 11.83 -2.38 -20.39
N LEU A 201 11.85 -2.15 -19.08
CA LEU A 201 10.96 -2.81 -18.12
C LEU A 201 9.93 -1.82 -17.60
N LEU A 202 8.65 -2.16 -17.70
CA LEU A 202 7.57 -1.37 -17.13
C LEU A 202 6.86 -2.16 -16.05
N LEU A 203 6.81 -1.61 -14.84
CA LEU A 203 6.07 -2.15 -13.71
C LEU A 203 4.79 -1.35 -13.55
N ILE A 204 3.64 -2.01 -13.66
CA ILE A 204 2.33 -1.41 -13.41
C ILE A 204 1.81 -2.01 -12.12
N ASN A 205 1.92 -1.24 -11.03
CA ASN A 205 1.51 -1.65 -9.70
C ASN A 205 0.13 -1.06 -9.39
N ILE A 206 -0.86 -1.92 -9.23
CA ILE A 206 -2.21 -1.57 -8.78
C ILE A 206 -2.28 -1.89 -7.30
N TYR A 207 -2.39 -0.86 -6.47
CA TYR A 207 -2.58 -0.95 -5.04
C TYR A 207 -4.06 -0.79 -4.72
N GLU A 208 -4.62 -1.81 -4.10
CA GLU A 208 -5.89 -1.62 -3.40
C GLU A 208 -5.62 -0.86 -2.11
N ALA A 209 -6.18 0.34 -2.00
CA ALA A 209 -6.10 1.14 -0.80
C ALA A 209 -7.44 1.84 -0.55
N PRO A 210 -7.86 1.94 0.72
CA PRO A 210 -8.99 2.78 1.07
C PRO A 210 -8.74 4.23 0.65
N PRO A 211 -9.80 5.03 0.45
CA PRO A 211 -9.65 6.46 0.28
C PRO A 211 -8.96 7.08 1.51
N PRO A 212 -8.21 8.18 1.35
CA PRO A 212 -7.55 8.85 2.46
C PRO A 212 -8.51 9.13 3.61
N SER A 213 -8.07 8.86 4.83
CA SER A 213 -8.93 9.10 5.98
C SER A 213 -9.05 10.59 6.24
N PRO A 214 -10.28 11.13 6.43
CA PRO A 214 -10.45 12.51 6.89
C PRO A 214 -9.74 12.75 8.24
N TYR A 215 -9.46 11.68 8.98
CA TYR A 215 -8.67 11.71 10.21
C TYR A 215 -7.23 12.17 10.03
N ILE A 216 -6.62 12.01 8.85
CA ILE A 216 -5.20 12.33 8.62
C ILE A 216 -4.97 13.25 7.43
N LYS A 217 -6.03 13.58 6.69
CA LYS A 217 -5.93 14.48 5.55
C LYS A 217 -5.76 15.92 6.01
N GLY A 218 -4.61 16.52 5.66
CA GLY A 218 -4.32 17.94 5.93
C GLY A 218 -3.91 18.24 7.37
N VAL A 219 -3.66 17.21 8.17
CA VAL A 219 -3.20 17.30 9.56
C VAL A 219 -1.66 17.36 9.57
N ASP A 220 -1.09 18.24 10.40
CA ASP A 220 0.37 18.32 10.58
C ASP A 220 0.90 17.16 11.44
N GLU A 221 2.23 17.03 11.54
CA GLU A 221 2.86 15.90 12.22
C GLU A 221 2.56 15.85 13.72
N GLU A 222 2.49 16.99 14.40
CA GLU A 222 2.29 17.05 15.86
C GLU A 222 0.84 16.72 16.22
N GLU A 223 -0.13 17.30 15.50
CA GLU A 223 -1.54 16.95 15.67
C GLU A 223 -1.79 15.48 15.33
N LEU A 224 -1.10 14.96 14.31
CA LEU A 224 -1.19 13.56 13.92
C LEU A 224 -0.64 12.62 15.02
N LYS A 225 0.44 12.99 15.72
CA LYS A 225 0.95 12.26 16.90
C LYS A 225 -0.09 12.21 18.02
N GLU A 226 -0.67 13.36 18.37
CA GLU A 226 -1.68 13.45 19.42
C GLU A 226 -2.89 12.56 19.11
N ARG A 227 -3.35 12.63 17.86
CA ARG A 227 -4.41 11.78 17.29
C ARG A 227 -4.05 10.29 17.43
N TYR A 228 -2.83 9.88 17.13
CA TYR A 228 -2.42 8.48 17.30
C TYR A 228 -2.47 8.02 18.76
N VAL A 229 -1.93 8.83 19.68
CA VAL A 229 -1.89 8.49 21.10
C VAL A 229 -3.30 8.33 21.66
N LYS A 230 -4.23 9.23 21.30
CA LYS A 230 -5.64 9.14 21.73
C LYS A 230 -6.33 7.91 21.17
N LEU A 231 -6.17 7.64 19.88
CA LEU A 231 -6.75 6.46 19.22
C LEU A 231 -6.24 5.15 19.83
N TYR A 232 -4.93 5.09 20.10
CA TYR A 232 -4.32 3.95 20.77
C TYR A 232 -4.88 3.72 22.18
N LYS A 233 -5.02 4.79 22.98
CA LYS A 233 -5.65 4.73 24.31
C LYS A 233 -7.09 4.23 24.26
N ILE A 234 -7.88 4.71 23.29
CA ILE A 234 -9.27 4.25 23.08
C ILE A 234 -9.29 2.73 22.85
N ILE A 235 -8.42 2.22 21.98
CA ILE A 235 -8.35 0.79 21.66
C ILE A 235 -7.99 -0.04 22.88
N LEU A 236 -6.98 0.38 23.65
CA LEU A 236 -6.57 -0.32 24.88
C LEU A 236 -7.71 -0.37 25.91
N GLN A 237 -8.41 0.75 26.11
CA GLN A 237 -9.57 0.79 27.01
C GLN A 237 -10.69 -0.15 26.57
N ILE A 238 -10.96 -0.26 25.26
CA ILE A 238 -11.97 -1.19 24.75
C ILE A 238 -11.56 -2.64 25.08
N TYR A 239 -10.29 -3.00 24.95
CA TYR A 239 -9.81 -4.33 25.34
C TYR A 239 -9.94 -4.59 26.85
N GLU A 240 -9.63 -3.60 27.69
CA GLU A 240 -9.82 -3.68 29.14
C GLU A 240 -11.29 -3.88 29.50
N ASP A 241 -12.18 -3.12 28.88
CA ASP A 241 -13.64 -3.17 29.14
C ASP A 241 -14.26 -4.52 28.77
N ILE A 242 -13.73 -5.21 27.75
CA ILE A 242 -14.17 -6.55 27.37
C ILE A 242 -13.42 -7.66 28.13
N GLY A 243 -12.58 -7.31 29.11
CA GLY A 243 -11.83 -8.26 29.94
C GLY A 243 -10.72 -9.01 29.21
N MET A 244 -10.22 -8.46 28.10
CA MET A 244 -9.19 -9.09 27.27
C MET A 244 -7.83 -8.44 27.53
N SER A 245 -6.89 -9.23 28.03
CA SER A 245 -5.51 -8.77 28.18
C SER A 245 -4.81 -8.73 26.82
N VAL A 246 -4.33 -7.53 26.46
CA VAL A 246 -3.48 -7.28 25.30
C VAL A 246 -2.14 -6.73 25.76
N LYS A 247 -1.08 -7.12 25.08
CA LYS A 247 0.24 -6.52 25.25
C LYS A 247 0.35 -5.31 24.31
N PRO A 248 0.55 -4.09 24.83
CA PRO A 248 0.84 -2.93 23.99
C PRO A 248 2.00 -3.24 23.03
N HIS A 249 1.92 -2.76 21.79
CA HIS A 249 2.91 -2.94 20.72
C HIS A 249 3.07 -4.37 20.16
N ASP A 250 2.71 -5.41 20.91
CA ASP A 250 2.70 -6.79 20.41
C ASP A 250 1.31 -7.17 19.86
N ASP A 251 0.24 -6.72 20.52
CA ASP A 251 -1.15 -7.10 20.22
C ASP A 251 -1.98 -5.94 19.63
N VAL A 252 -1.41 -4.72 19.60
CA VAL A 252 -2.04 -3.52 19.05
C VAL A 252 -0.97 -2.67 18.36
N LEU A 253 -1.13 -2.45 17.07
CA LEU A 253 -0.29 -1.55 16.27
C LEU A 253 -1.18 -0.63 15.43
N ILE A 254 -0.76 0.62 15.29
CA ILE A 254 -1.42 1.61 14.44
C ILE A 254 -0.37 2.27 13.57
N GLY A 255 -0.69 2.48 12.30
CA GLY A 255 0.20 3.12 11.33
C GLY A 255 -0.54 3.81 10.21
N ILE A 256 0.23 4.28 9.22
CA ILE A 256 -0.29 4.97 8.03
C ILE A 256 0.09 4.18 6.78
N ARG A 257 -0.85 4.02 5.86
CA ARG A 257 -0.53 3.54 4.51
C ARG A 257 -0.01 4.66 3.62
N PRO A 258 0.90 4.36 2.68
CA PRO A 258 1.08 5.17 1.47
C PRO A 258 -0.30 5.36 0.83
N ASN A 259 -0.75 6.62 0.66
CA ASN A 259 -2.13 7.06 0.38
C ASN A 259 -3.00 7.48 1.59
N LYS A 260 -2.37 7.73 2.75
CA LYS A 260 -2.95 8.42 3.91
C LYS A 260 -4.24 7.78 4.43
N GLY A 261 -4.30 6.45 4.47
CA GLY A 261 -5.28 5.69 5.26
C GLY A 261 -4.68 5.25 6.59
N ILE A 262 -5.50 5.10 7.64
CA ILE A 262 -5.07 4.50 8.90
C ILE A 262 -5.03 2.98 8.73
N VAL A 263 -4.00 2.33 9.29
CA VAL A 263 -3.98 0.89 9.48
C VAL A 263 -3.94 0.59 10.96
N MET A 264 -4.76 -0.35 11.40
CA MET A 264 -4.73 -0.92 12.73
C MET A 264 -4.48 -2.41 12.61
N LEU A 265 -3.43 -2.93 13.25
CA LEU A 265 -3.23 -4.37 13.44
C LEU A 265 -3.62 -4.67 14.87
N LEU A 266 -4.66 -5.46 15.04
CA LEU A 266 -5.33 -5.67 16.31
C LEU A 266 -5.48 -7.16 16.58
N LYS A 267 -5.26 -7.56 17.83
CA LYS A 267 -5.63 -8.90 18.28
C LYS A 267 -7.14 -9.10 18.17
N ALA A 268 -7.56 -10.17 17.51
CA ALA A 268 -8.96 -10.42 17.23
C ALA A 268 -9.80 -10.43 18.54
N PRO A 269 -10.78 -9.54 18.71
CA PRO A 269 -11.65 -9.52 19.88
C PRO A 269 -12.65 -10.69 19.82
N PRO A 270 -13.20 -11.14 20.96
CA PRO A 270 -14.20 -12.19 20.99
C PRO A 270 -15.51 -11.84 20.28
N ASN A 271 -15.84 -10.54 20.17
CA ASN A 271 -16.99 -10.03 19.43
C ASN A 271 -16.56 -8.81 18.60
N GLU A 272 -16.32 -9.03 17.31
CA GLU A 272 -15.83 -8.01 16.37
C GLU A 272 -16.84 -6.88 16.18
N ASP A 273 -18.13 -7.19 16.02
CA ASP A 273 -19.16 -6.20 15.75
C ASP A 273 -19.31 -5.22 16.92
N ASN A 274 -19.34 -5.75 18.15
CA ASN A 274 -19.41 -4.90 19.34
C ASN A 274 -18.13 -4.08 19.54
N PHE A 275 -16.97 -4.66 19.24
CA PHE A 275 -15.69 -3.97 19.31
C PHE A 275 -15.64 -2.80 18.31
N LEU A 276 -16.01 -3.04 17.06
CA LEU A 276 -16.05 -2.01 16.01
C LEU A 276 -17.07 -0.92 16.33
N LYS A 277 -18.24 -1.28 16.88
CA LYS A 277 -19.23 -0.31 17.36
C LYS A 277 -18.67 0.58 18.45
N THR A 278 -18.09 -0.01 19.50
CA THR A 278 -17.50 0.75 20.62
C THR A 278 -16.35 1.64 20.15
N LEU A 279 -15.50 1.13 19.24
CA LEU A 279 -14.42 1.89 18.62
C LEU A 279 -14.98 3.09 17.84
N THR A 280 -16.03 2.88 17.05
CA THR A 280 -16.70 3.94 16.29
C THR A 280 -17.24 5.02 17.21
N GLU A 281 -18.03 4.64 18.21
CA GLU A 281 -18.64 5.57 19.16
C GLU A 281 -17.59 6.42 19.89
N ARG A 282 -16.51 5.78 20.40
CA ARG A 282 -15.45 6.48 21.14
C ARG A 282 -14.61 7.37 20.24
N THR A 283 -14.27 6.92 19.04
CA THR A 283 -13.47 7.73 18.10
C THR A 283 -14.27 8.91 17.57
N VAL A 284 -15.54 8.74 17.22
CA VAL A 284 -16.40 9.86 16.81
C VAL A 284 -16.60 10.85 17.96
N LYS A 285 -16.76 10.37 19.20
CA LYS A 285 -16.86 11.25 20.37
C LYS A 285 -15.59 12.05 20.62
N GLU A 286 -14.41 11.43 20.50
CA GLU A 286 -13.12 12.07 20.76
C GLU A 286 -12.72 13.05 19.63
N PHE A 287 -12.98 12.69 18.38
CA PHE A 287 -12.43 13.40 17.22
C PHE A 287 -13.48 14.13 16.38
N GLY A 288 -14.77 13.97 16.67
CA GLY A 288 -15.87 14.61 15.94
C GLY A 288 -16.09 14.10 14.51
N THR A 289 -15.35 13.08 14.06
CA THR A 289 -15.42 12.55 12.69
C THR A 289 -15.26 11.03 12.67
N CYS A 290 -15.88 10.39 11.67
CA CYS A 290 -15.64 8.98 11.38
C CYS A 290 -14.18 8.76 10.96
N PRO A 291 -13.52 7.69 11.43
CA PRO A 291 -12.22 7.25 10.93
C PRO A 291 -12.38 6.49 9.59
N ASN A 292 -13.11 7.07 8.65
CA ASN A 292 -13.38 6.45 7.34
C ASN A 292 -12.08 6.14 6.61
N GLY A 293 -12.04 5.03 5.88
CA GLY A 293 -10.84 4.62 5.15
C GLY A 293 -9.76 3.99 6.04
N THR A 294 -10.13 3.58 7.27
CA THR A 294 -9.27 2.78 8.13
C THR A 294 -9.31 1.31 7.71
N ILE A 295 -8.14 0.71 7.54
CA ILE A 295 -7.98 -0.74 7.48
C ILE A 295 -7.80 -1.26 8.90
N ILE A 296 -8.58 -2.26 9.28
CA ILE A 296 -8.44 -2.97 10.55
C ILE A 296 -8.11 -4.42 10.24
N GLU A 297 -6.90 -4.84 10.58
CA GLU A 297 -6.48 -6.23 10.50
C GLU A 297 -6.66 -6.90 11.86
N LEU A 298 -7.47 -7.94 11.90
CA LEU A 298 -7.74 -8.76 13.07
C LEU A 298 -6.94 -10.06 12.97
N ALA A 299 -6.03 -10.30 13.92
CA ALA A 299 -5.16 -11.47 13.94
C ALA A 299 -5.18 -12.18 15.30
N ARG A 300 -4.91 -13.50 15.32
CA ARG A 300 -4.72 -14.23 16.60
C ARG A 300 -3.41 -13.83 17.27
N ASP A 301 -2.36 -13.83 16.46
CA ASP A 301 -1.03 -13.33 16.81
C ASP A 301 -0.66 -12.30 15.74
N ILE A 302 -0.27 -11.10 16.17
CA ILE A 302 0.24 -10.12 15.22
C ILE A 302 1.68 -10.50 14.88
N ARG A 303 1.92 -10.80 13.61
CA ARG A 303 3.27 -10.95 13.07
C ARG A 303 3.52 -9.79 12.13
N VAL A 304 4.43 -8.89 12.50
CA VAL A 304 4.92 -7.87 11.58
C VAL A 304 5.95 -8.52 10.65
N GLU A 305 5.50 -9.45 9.82
CA GLU A 305 6.23 -9.82 8.61
C GLU A 305 5.85 -8.75 7.59
N GLU A 306 6.56 -7.60 7.64
CA GLU A 306 6.41 -6.41 6.79
C GLU A 306 5.12 -6.38 5.95
N PRO A 307 4.00 -5.85 6.48
CA PRO A 307 2.81 -5.73 5.68
C PRO A 307 3.14 -4.88 4.45
N ILE A 308 3.06 -5.49 3.26
CA ILE A 308 3.49 -4.89 2.01
C ILE A 308 2.81 -3.51 1.88
N GLY A 309 3.62 -2.46 1.83
CA GLY A 309 3.15 -1.08 1.72
C GLY A 309 2.48 -0.52 2.97
N VAL A 310 2.99 -0.80 4.18
CA VAL A 310 2.60 -0.10 5.42
C VAL A 310 3.83 0.55 6.04
N GLU A 311 3.80 1.86 6.21
CA GLU A 311 4.79 2.58 7.00
C GLU A 311 4.28 2.65 8.43
N ILE A 312 4.88 1.84 9.31
CA ILE A 312 4.68 1.96 10.75
C ILE A 312 5.71 3.01 11.19
N PRO A 313 5.29 4.22 11.62
CA PRO A 313 6.24 5.24 12.03
C PRO A 313 6.83 4.86 13.40
N TRP A 314 7.81 3.96 13.41
CA TRP A 314 8.49 3.47 14.61
C TRP A 314 9.07 4.62 15.45
N GLY A 315 9.46 5.73 14.81
CA GLY A 315 9.93 6.94 15.49
C GLY A 315 8.87 7.68 16.31
N LEU A 316 7.58 7.49 16.03
CA LEU A 316 6.46 8.10 16.77
C LEU A 316 5.92 7.17 17.87
N VAL A 317 6.07 5.86 17.68
CA VAL A 317 5.58 4.84 18.62
C VAL A 317 6.57 4.60 19.75
N ILE A 318 7.87 4.86 19.57
CA ILE A 318 8.93 4.51 20.55
C ILE A 318 9.22 5.63 21.56
N THR A 319 9.07 6.91 21.21
CA THR A 319 9.57 8.03 22.04
C THR A 319 8.63 8.46 23.17
N GLU A 320 7.31 8.30 23.03
CA GLU A 320 6.37 8.74 24.07
C GLU A 320 5.75 7.63 24.92
N THR A 321 5.66 6.39 24.42
CA THR A 321 5.15 5.26 25.21
C THR A 321 6.20 4.69 26.17
N THR A 322 7.50 4.79 25.86
CA THR A 322 8.55 4.53 26.86
C THR A 322 8.47 5.56 28.00
N ALA A 323 8.13 6.81 27.72
CA ALA A 323 7.91 7.81 28.78
C ALA A 323 6.67 7.51 29.64
N LEU A 324 5.56 7.05 29.05
CA LEU A 324 4.34 6.68 29.79
C LEU A 324 4.47 5.35 30.56
N ALA A 325 5.17 4.36 30.01
CA ALA A 325 5.40 3.08 30.68
C ALA A 325 6.43 3.18 31.82
N VAL A 326 7.49 4.00 31.65
CA VAL A 326 8.47 4.28 32.70
C VAL A 326 7.88 5.20 33.77
N GLY A 327 7.02 6.16 33.39
CA GLY A 327 6.29 7.01 34.34
C GLY A 327 5.32 6.23 35.23
N ALA A 328 4.56 5.28 34.67
CA ALA A 328 3.63 4.45 35.42
C ALA A 328 4.32 3.44 36.36
N THR A 329 5.43 2.83 35.92
CA THR A 329 6.21 1.91 36.77
C THR A 329 6.99 2.64 37.86
N ALA A 330 7.52 3.84 37.59
CA ALA A 330 8.18 4.66 38.61
C ALA A 330 7.18 5.16 39.67
N LEU A 331 5.96 5.57 39.27
CA LEU A 331 4.92 5.96 40.23
C LEU A 331 4.51 4.76 41.10
N ILE A 332 4.21 3.61 40.52
CA ILE A 332 3.82 2.39 41.27
C ILE A 332 4.94 1.93 42.21
N TYR A 333 6.20 2.02 41.81
CA TYR A 333 7.35 1.70 42.65
C TYR A 333 7.50 2.68 43.83
N LEU A 334 7.36 3.99 43.58
CA LEU A 334 7.41 5.01 44.63
C LEU A 334 6.22 4.91 45.59
N THR A 335 5.00 4.67 45.10
CA THR A 335 3.83 4.48 45.97
C THR A 335 3.95 3.23 46.83
N ARG A 336 4.48 2.12 46.27
CA ARG A 336 4.74 0.89 47.06
C ARG A 336 5.85 1.07 48.09
N ARG A 337 6.89 1.86 47.81
CA ARG A 337 7.98 2.15 48.75
C ARG A 337 7.52 3.04 49.90
N ILE A 338 6.64 4.01 49.63
CA ILE A 338 6.05 4.89 50.66
C ILE A 338 5.06 4.12 51.54
N LEU A 339 4.27 3.20 50.96
CA LEU A 339 3.32 2.37 51.72
C LEU A 339 3.96 1.23 52.52
N ARG A 340 5.19 0.80 52.18
CA ARG A 340 5.98 -0.19 52.94
C ARG A 340 7.00 0.44 53.89
N GLY A 341 7.12 1.77 53.86
CA GLY A 341 8.01 2.57 54.71
C GLY A 341 7.30 3.20 55.91
N LYS A 342 6.23 2.58 56.39
CA LYS A 342 5.63 2.79 57.72
C LYS A 342 5.40 1.44 58.37
#